data_AF-A0A7V3XA71-F1
#
_entry.id   AF-A0A7V3XA71-F1
#
_cell.length_a   1.000
_cell.length_b   1.000
_cell.length_c   1.000
_cell.angle_alpha   90.00
_cell.angle_beta   90.00
_cell.angle_gamma   90.00
#
_symmetry.space_group_name_H-M   'P 1'
#
loop_
_entity.id
_entity.type
_entity.pdbx_description
1 polymer ?
#
loop_
_entity_poly.entity_id
_entity_poly.type
_entity_poly.pdbx_seq_one_letter_code
_entity_poly.pdbx_strand_id
1 'polypeptide(L)'
;MRSWQRSSERILDGTKYAASFGLGCLTGVGLSNEEAGLIPTEEWKRKTLGEKWYPSETYDAAIGQGFVSVTPLQMVSMVSAVANGGTLYKPMLVKEIWDSDDRMVKVFKPEIIRKIPIKEENLKIIRRGLWAVVHGDRGTGRKSRIEGLDVAGKTGTAQVA
;
A
#
# COMPACT_ATOMS: atom_id res chain seq x y z
N MET A 1 1.51 -33.44 8.59
CA MET A 1 1.98 -32.98 7.25
C MET A 1 1.00 -32.07 6.49
N ARG A 2 -0.33 -32.15 6.67
CA ARG A 2 -1.34 -31.28 5.99
C ARG A 2 -1.42 -29.80 6.44
N SER A 3 -0.59 -29.36 7.39
CA SER A 3 -0.59 -27.97 7.89
C SER A 3 0.35 -27.06 7.10
N TRP A 4 1.42 -27.61 6.52
CA TRP A 4 2.50 -26.85 5.87
C TRP A 4 2.16 -26.40 4.44
N GLN A 5 1.46 -27.23 3.66
CA GLN A 5 0.96 -26.80 2.33
C GLN A 5 -0.05 -25.64 2.41
N ARG A 6 -0.81 -25.54 3.50
CA ARG A 6 -1.78 -24.44 3.71
C ARG A 6 -1.14 -23.12 4.14
N SER A 7 0.13 -23.11 4.56
CA SER A 7 0.84 -21.86 4.89
C SER A 7 1.50 -21.26 3.66
N SER A 8 2.06 -22.07 2.76
CA SER A 8 2.63 -21.59 1.49
C SER A 8 1.55 -20.98 0.59
N GLU A 9 0.35 -21.55 0.52
CA GLU A 9 -0.79 -20.98 -0.21
C GLU A 9 -1.26 -19.62 0.36
N ARG A 10 -1.17 -19.41 1.68
CA ARG A 10 -1.53 -18.14 2.32
C ARG A 10 -0.48 -17.05 2.16
N ILE A 11 0.81 -17.42 2.12
CA ILE A 11 1.92 -16.51 1.78
C ILE A 11 1.74 -15.98 0.35
N LEU A 12 1.33 -16.85 -0.57
CA LEU A 12 1.01 -16.47 -1.94
C LEU A 12 -0.17 -15.49 -2.01
N ASP A 13 -1.13 -15.56 -1.09
CA ASP A 13 -2.28 -14.65 -1.07
C ASP A 13 -1.90 -13.24 -0.58
N GLY A 14 -1.19 -13.13 0.56
CA GLY A 14 -0.76 -11.84 1.11
C GLY A 14 0.16 -11.04 0.17
N THR A 15 1.11 -11.73 -0.46
CA THR A 15 2.01 -11.13 -1.46
C THR A 15 1.25 -10.64 -2.69
N LYS A 16 0.25 -11.42 -3.16
CA LYS A 16 -0.61 -11.02 -4.29
C LYS A 16 -1.40 -9.76 -3.96
N TYR A 17 -1.96 -9.66 -2.75
CA TYR A 17 -2.66 -8.44 -2.34
C TYR A 17 -1.71 -7.25 -2.25
N ALA A 18 -0.54 -7.38 -1.63
CA ALA A 18 0.46 -6.31 -1.57
C ALA A 18 0.85 -5.82 -2.97
N ALA A 19 1.14 -6.75 -3.89
CA ALA A 19 1.44 -6.43 -5.29
C ALA A 19 0.24 -5.78 -6.01
N SER A 20 -0.99 -6.19 -5.69
CA SER A 20 -2.21 -5.59 -6.26
C SER A 20 -2.38 -4.12 -5.84
N PHE A 21 -1.93 -3.77 -4.63
CA PHE A 21 -1.86 -2.39 -4.14
C PHE A 21 -0.66 -1.60 -4.70
N GLY A 22 0.21 -2.23 -5.49
CA GLY A 22 1.39 -1.59 -6.08
C GLY A 22 2.63 -1.56 -5.17
N LEU A 23 2.60 -2.27 -4.04
CA LEU A 23 3.76 -2.37 -3.16
C LEU A 23 4.84 -3.27 -3.79
N GLY A 24 6.11 -2.90 -3.63
CA GLY A 24 7.23 -3.64 -4.22
C GLY A 24 7.49 -3.33 -5.71
N CYS A 25 6.77 -2.35 -6.27
CA CYS A 25 6.91 -1.91 -7.66
C CYS A 25 7.05 -0.39 -7.74
N LEU A 26 7.73 0.12 -8.76
CA LEU A 26 7.71 1.56 -9.06
C LEU A 26 6.26 2.03 -9.30
N THR A 27 5.89 3.18 -8.73
CA THR A 27 4.56 3.77 -8.91
C THR A 27 4.41 4.42 -10.28
N GLY A 28 5.53 4.76 -10.94
CA GLY A 28 5.52 5.35 -12.27
C GLY A 28 5.23 6.85 -12.25
N VAL A 29 5.47 7.53 -11.14
CA VAL A 29 5.23 8.97 -10.96
C VAL A 29 6.07 9.87 -11.90
N GLY A 30 7.07 9.30 -12.57
CA GLY A 30 7.92 10.01 -13.54
C GLY A 30 9.10 10.75 -12.90
N LEU A 31 9.48 10.36 -11.68
CA LEU A 31 10.70 10.82 -11.02
C LEU A 31 11.86 9.86 -11.31
N SER A 32 13.07 10.37 -11.49
CA SER A 32 14.24 9.57 -11.86
C SER A 32 14.76 8.67 -10.74
N ASN A 33 14.53 9.03 -9.47
CA ASN A 33 15.08 8.35 -8.30
C ASN A 33 13.97 7.64 -7.51
N GLU A 34 13.11 6.92 -8.22
CA GLU A 34 12.06 6.11 -7.59
C GLU A 34 12.61 4.73 -7.19
N GLU A 35 12.38 4.34 -5.94
CA GLU A 35 12.73 3.02 -5.43
C GLU A 35 11.50 2.10 -5.43
N ALA A 36 11.68 0.85 -5.81
CA ALA A 36 10.58 -0.13 -5.85
C ALA A 36 10.23 -0.67 -4.45
N GLY A 37 11.10 -0.52 -3.45
CA GLY A 37 10.97 -1.21 -2.17
C GLY A 37 11.10 -2.73 -2.33
N LEU A 38 10.58 -3.48 -1.37
CA LEU A 38 10.61 -4.94 -1.33
C LEU A 38 9.38 -5.49 -0.61
N ILE A 39 8.62 -6.33 -1.32
CA ILE A 39 7.70 -7.29 -0.72
C ILE A 39 8.35 -8.67 -0.80
N PRO A 40 8.80 -9.24 0.32
CA PRO A 40 9.61 -10.45 0.31
C PRO A 40 8.78 -11.68 -0.10
N THR A 41 9.40 -12.56 -0.88
CA THR A 41 8.83 -13.86 -1.27
C THR A 41 9.81 -14.98 -0.93
N GLU A 42 9.32 -16.22 -0.87
CA GLU A 42 10.18 -17.38 -0.70
C GLU A 42 11.23 -17.49 -1.82
N GLU A 43 10.83 -17.17 -3.06
CA GLU A 43 11.75 -17.15 -4.20
C GLU A 43 12.83 -16.07 -4.04
N TRP A 44 12.43 -14.86 -3.66
CA TRP A 44 13.36 -13.77 -3.38
C TRP A 44 14.36 -14.22 -2.32
N LYS A 45 13.89 -14.73 -1.17
CA LYS A 45 14.74 -15.10 -0.05
C LYS A 45 15.73 -16.21 -0.40
N ARG A 46 15.27 -17.24 -1.11
CA ARG A 46 16.13 -18.33 -1.59
C ARG A 46 17.21 -17.82 -2.54
N LYS A 47 16.87 -16.86 -3.42
CA LYS A 47 17.79 -16.31 -4.41
C LYS A 47 18.81 -15.33 -3.80
N THR A 48 18.40 -14.49 -2.87
CA THR A 48 19.25 -13.44 -2.29
C THR A 48 20.04 -13.90 -1.09
N LEU A 49 19.43 -14.72 -0.21
CA LEU A 49 20.03 -15.14 1.05
C LEU A 49 20.42 -16.63 1.08
N GLY A 50 20.00 -17.43 0.08
CA GLY A 50 20.26 -18.87 0.09
C GLY A 50 19.44 -19.65 1.13
N GLU A 51 18.46 -19.01 1.74
CA GLU A 51 17.66 -19.55 2.83
C GLU A 51 16.23 -19.90 2.39
N LYS A 52 15.64 -20.90 3.07
CA LYS A 52 14.20 -21.17 2.94
C LYS A 52 13.37 -20.12 3.69
N TRP A 53 12.10 -20.02 3.32
CA TRP A 53 11.12 -19.23 4.06
C TRP A 53 10.76 -19.90 5.39
N TYR A 54 10.77 -19.14 6.48
CA TYR A 54 10.32 -19.58 7.79
C TYR A 54 8.91 -19.04 8.07
N PRO A 55 8.02 -19.83 8.71
CA PRO A 55 6.66 -19.38 9.00
C PRO A 55 6.57 -18.07 9.80
N SER A 56 7.55 -17.77 10.65
CA SER A 56 7.62 -16.52 11.42
C SER A 56 7.64 -15.28 10.53
N GLU A 57 8.34 -15.37 9.39
CA GLU A 57 8.53 -14.26 8.45
C GLU A 57 7.23 -13.86 7.77
N THR A 58 6.27 -14.79 7.67
CA THR A 58 4.90 -14.47 7.24
C THR A 58 4.20 -13.56 8.24
N TYR A 59 4.39 -13.79 9.54
CA TYR A 59 3.78 -12.96 10.58
C TYR A 59 4.42 -11.57 10.60
N ASP A 60 5.73 -11.49 10.45
CA ASP A 60 6.45 -10.22 10.36
C ASP A 60 5.98 -9.41 9.14
N ALA A 61 5.93 -10.05 7.97
CA ALA A 61 5.46 -9.41 6.75
C ALA A 61 4.00 -8.94 6.84
N ALA A 62 3.13 -9.69 7.52
CA ALA A 62 1.71 -9.35 7.69
C ALA A 62 1.49 -8.06 8.51
N ILE A 63 2.44 -7.68 9.37
CA ILE A 63 2.41 -6.43 10.13
C ILE A 63 3.32 -5.34 9.53
N GLY A 64 3.91 -5.60 8.35
CA GLY A 64 4.79 -4.68 7.64
C GLY A 64 6.21 -4.59 8.21
N GLN A 65 6.69 -5.65 8.88
CA GLN A 65 8.04 -5.76 9.44
C GLN A 65 8.88 -6.81 8.69
N GLY A 66 10.06 -7.12 9.22
CA GLY A 66 10.99 -8.06 8.61
C GLY A 66 11.62 -7.46 7.36
N PHE A 67 11.58 -8.20 6.25
CA PHE A 67 12.14 -7.75 4.96
C PHE A 67 11.19 -6.84 4.16
N VAL A 68 10.00 -6.51 4.68
CA VAL A 68 9.10 -5.58 4.01
C VAL A 68 9.71 -4.18 4.02
N SER A 69 9.82 -3.57 2.83
CA SER A 69 10.22 -2.19 2.64
C SER A 69 9.34 -1.55 1.59
N VAL A 70 8.80 -0.37 1.87
CA VAL A 70 7.89 0.35 0.96
C VAL A 70 8.21 1.83 0.99
N THR A 71 7.96 2.52 -0.11
CA THR A 71 8.16 3.97 -0.16
C THR A 71 6.93 4.72 0.37
N PRO A 72 7.10 5.95 0.89
CA PRO A 72 5.95 6.79 1.26
C PRO A 72 4.95 6.99 0.11
N LEU A 73 5.43 7.07 -1.13
CA LEU A 73 4.58 7.24 -2.32
C LEU A 73 3.74 5.98 -2.61
N GLN A 74 4.30 4.79 -2.41
CA GLN A 74 3.55 3.54 -2.45
C GLN A 74 2.47 3.50 -1.37
N MET A 75 2.79 3.95 -0.14
CA MET A 75 1.83 4.02 0.95
C MET A 75 0.67 4.98 0.67
N VAL A 76 0.96 6.16 0.09
CA VAL A 76 -0.08 7.09 -0.36
C VAL A 76 -0.98 6.43 -1.40
N SER A 77 -0.38 5.79 -2.42
CA SER A 77 -1.13 5.11 -3.49
C SER A 77 -2.05 4.00 -2.95
N MET A 78 -1.53 3.19 -2.02
CA MET A 78 -2.28 2.13 -1.35
C MET A 78 -3.48 2.70 -0.57
N VAL A 79 -3.25 3.73 0.26
CA VAL A 79 -4.32 4.35 1.07
C VAL A 79 -5.35 5.05 0.19
N SER A 80 -4.92 5.72 -0.88
CA SER A 80 -5.83 6.33 -1.87
C SER A 80 -6.73 5.28 -2.53
N ALA A 81 -6.19 4.10 -2.88
CA ALA A 81 -6.99 3.00 -3.42
C ALA A 81 -8.03 2.51 -2.41
N VAL A 82 -7.69 2.42 -1.12
CA VAL A 82 -8.68 2.07 -0.08
C VAL A 82 -9.77 3.14 0.05
N ALA A 83 -9.38 4.43 0.02
CA ALA A 83 -10.31 5.55 0.17
C ALA A 83 -11.31 5.65 -1.00
N ASN A 84 -10.84 5.42 -2.23
CA ASN A 84 -11.61 5.65 -3.46
C ASN A 84 -12.42 4.42 -3.94
N GLY A 85 -12.57 3.37 -3.13
CA GLY A 85 -13.35 2.17 -3.48
C GLY A 85 -12.58 1.12 -4.29
N GLY A 86 -11.24 1.15 -4.21
CA GLY A 86 -10.37 0.08 -4.69
C GLY A 86 -9.71 0.32 -6.04
N THR A 87 -9.68 1.56 -6.53
CA THR A 87 -9.02 1.88 -7.80
C THR A 87 -7.61 2.40 -7.55
N LEU A 88 -6.61 1.67 -8.04
CA LEU A 88 -5.22 2.11 -7.99
C LEU A 88 -4.94 3.01 -9.19
N TYR A 89 -4.65 4.27 -8.92
CA TYR A 89 -4.24 5.25 -9.92
C TYR A 89 -2.73 5.40 -9.91
N LYS A 90 -2.17 5.75 -11.07
CA LYS A 90 -0.79 6.22 -11.17
C LYS A 90 -0.66 7.60 -10.53
N PRO A 91 0.25 7.80 -9.56
CA PRO A 91 0.49 9.11 -8.99
C PRO A 91 0.94 10.11 -10.06
N MET A 92 0.47 11.35 -9.96
CA MET A 92 0.77 12.41 -10.91
C MET A 92 1.13 13.70 -10.19
N LEU A 93 2.16 14.38 -10.68
CA LEU A 93 2.61 15.69 -10.15
C LEU A 93 2.08 16.86 -10.98
N VAL A 94 1.91 16.65 -12.29
CA VAL A 94 1.51 17.70 -13.22
C VAL A 94 0.09 17.42 -13.70
N LYS A 95 -0.81 18.37 -13.47
CA LYS A 95 -2.19 18.31 -13.99
C LYS A 95 -2.29 18.93 -15.38
N GLU A 96 -1.69 20.10 -15.57
CA GLU A 96 -1.79 20.92 -16.78
C GLU A 96 -0.46 21.64 -17.03
N ILE A 97 -0.15 21.94 -18.29
CA ILE A 97 0.97 22.79 -18.71
C ILE A 97 0.38 23.97 -19.47
N TRP A 98 0.82 25.17 -19.11
CA TRP A 98 0.44 26.45 -19.71
C TRP A 98 1.69 27.10 -20.32
N ASP A 99 1.54 27.80 -21.44
CA ASP A 99 2.62 28.59 -22.03
C ASP A 99 2.67 30.01 -21.43
N SER A 100 3.58 30.86 -21.94
CA SER A 100 3.75 32.24 -21.48
C SER A 100 2.59 33.17 -21.85
N ASP A 101 1.70 32.74 -22.76
CA ASP A 101 0.57 33.52 -23.24
C ASP A 101 -0.75 33.05 -22.61
N ASP A 102 -0.68 32.35 -21.46
CA ASP A 102 -1.80 31.74 -20.74
C ASP A 102 -2.63 30.76 -21.59
N ARG A 103 -2.01 30.09 -22.57
CA ARG A 103 -2.67 29.04 -23.34
C ARG A 103 -2.35 27.68 -22.76
N MET A 104 -3.39 26.87 -22.59
CA MET A 104 -3.26 25.49 -22.12
C MET A 104 -2.62 24.62 -23.21
N VAL A 105 -1.38 24.19 -22.98
CA VAL A 105 -0.57 23.38 -23.89
C VAL A 105 -0.91 21.90 -23.75
N LYS A 106 -1.13 21.44 -22.51
CA LYS A 106 -1.35 20.02 -22.24
C LYS A 106 -2.16 19.82 -20.97
N VAL A 107 -3.07 18.85 -21.01
CA VAL A 107 -3.80 18.35 -19.83
C VAL A 107 -3.45 16.90 -19.63
N PHE A 108 -3.13 16.52 -18.40
CA PHE A 108 -2.90 15.14 -18.01
C PHE A 108 -4.14 14.61 -17.27
N LYS A 109 -4.65 13.46 -17.72
CA LYS A 109 -5.80 12.80 -17.10
C LYS A 109 -5.33 11.70 -16.14
N PRO A 110 -6.07 11.42 -15.06
CA PRO A 110 -5.77 10.29 -14.17
C PRO A 110 -5.67 8.97 -14.95
N GLU A 111 -4.60 8.23 -14.71
CA GLU A 111 -4.35 6.93 -15.33
C GLU A 111 -4.70 5.81 -14.34
N ILE A 112 -5.65 4.95 -14.69
CA ILE A 112 -6.02 3.78 -13.89
C ILE A 112 -5.00 2.68 -14.15
N ILE A 113 -4.31 2.22 -13.10
CA ILE A 113 -3.42 1.06 -13.19
C ILE A 113 -4.26 -0.22 -13.13
N ARG A 114 -5.15 -0.33 -12.12
CA ARG A 114 -6.03 -1.49 -11.93
C ARG A 114 -7.09 -1.23 -10.86
N LYS A 115 -8.07 -2.14 -10.77
CA LYS A 115 -8.92 -2.31 -9.59
C LYS A 115 -8.35 -3.42 -8.69
N ILE A 116 -8.19 -3.16 -7.40
CA ILE A 116 -7.70 -4.17 -6.45
C ILE A 116 -8.77 -5.27 -6.27
N PRO A 117 -8.37 -6.55 -6.10
CA PRO A 117 -9.29 -7.68 -6.04
C PRO A 117 -9.95 -7.81 -4.66
N ILE A 118 -10.54 -6.74 -4.13
CA ILE A 118 -11.20 -6.71 -2.82
C ILE A 118 -12.69 -6.44 -2.99
N LYS A 119 -13.53 -7.23 -2.31
CA LYS A 119 -14.98 -7.01 -2.26
C LYS A 119 -15.30 -5.68 -1.58
N GLU A 120 -16.32 -4.98 -2.07
CA GLU A 120 -16.75 -3.70 -1.51
C GLU A 120 -17.12 -3.79 -0.01
N GLU A 121 -17.71 -4.91 0.42
CA GLU A 121 -18.01 -5.20 1.82
C GLU A 121 -16.75 -5.17 2.70
N ASN A 122 -15.65 -5.76 2.22
CA ASN A 122 -14.37 -5.77 2.93
C ASN A 122 -13.77 -4.36 2.98
N LEU A 123 -13.86 -3.59 1.88
CA LEU A 123 -13.41 -2.19 1.87
C LEU A 123 -14.20 -1.30 2.84
N LYS A 124 -15.50 -1.54 3.00
CA LYS A 124 -16.32 -0.84 4.01
C LYS A 124 -15.84 -1.16 5.43
N ILE A 125 -15.55 -2.43 5.72
CA ILE A 125 -15.00 -2.84 7.03
C ILE A 125 -13.65 -2.18 7.28
N ILE A 126 -12.74 -2.21 6.30
CA ILE A 126 -11.41 -1.59 6.39
C ILE A 126 -11.54 -0.08 6.66
N ARG A 127 -12.31 0.64 5.85
CA ARG A 127 -12.52 2.10 6.03
C ARG A 127 -13.12 2.43 7.39
N ARG A 128 -14.08 1.64 7.88
CA ARG A 128 -14.65 1.81 9.23
C ARG A 128 -13.60 1.61 10.32
N GLY A 129 -12.73 0.60 10.16
CA GLY A 129 -11.61 0.38 11.06
C GLY A 129 -10.64 1.56 11.08
N LEU A 130 -10.26 2.09 9.92
CA LEU A 130 -9.39 3.28 9.80
C LEU A 130 -10.03 4.53 10.40
N TRP A 131 -11.34 4.71 10.25
CA TRP A 131 -12.08 5.80 10.91
C TRP A 131 -12.04 5.62 12.44
N ALA A 132 -12.28 4.40 12.93
CA ALA A 132 -12.27 4.09 14.36
C ALA A 132 -10.89 4.28 15.03
N VAL A 133 -9.79 4.23 14.28
CA VAL A 133 -8.46 4.57 14.81
C VAL A 133 -8.37 6.03 15.28
N VAL A 134 -9.09 6.95 14.64
CA VAL A 134 -9.08 8.38 14.95
C VAL A 134 -10.28 8.75 15.84
N HIS A 135 -11.44 8.13 15.59
CA HIS A 135 -12.69 8.51 16.23
C HIS A 135 -13.11 7.62 17.40
N GLY A 136 -12.65 6.36 17.44
CA GLY A 136 -12.99 5.43 18.51
C GLY A 136 -12.29 5.74 19.83
N ASP A 137 -12.93 5.40 20.95
CA ASP A 137 -12.43 5.67 22.30
C ASP A 137 -11.08 5.01 22.59
N ARG A 138 -10.84 3.86 21.97
CA ARG A 138 -9.58 3.08 22.06
C ARG A 138 -8.68 3.24 20.83
N GLY A 139 -8.96 4.20 19.97
CA GLY A 139 -8.19 4.46 18.76
C GLY A 139 -6.76 4.93 19.07
N THR A 140 -5.78 4.46 18.30
CA THR A 140 -4.36 4.85 18.48
C THR A 140 -4.02 6.19 17.82
N GLY A 141 -4.85 6.66 16.88
CA GLY A 141 -4.66 7.91 16.14
C GLY A 141 -5.56 9.06 16.62
N ARG A 142 -6.12 8.99 17.83
CA ARG A 142 -7.10 9.97 18.33
C ARG A 142 -6.62 11.42 18.31
N LYS A 143 -5.31 11.65 18.47
CA LYS A 143 -4.69 12.98 18.40
C LYS A 143 -4.76 13.62 17.02
N SER A 144 -5.02 12.84 15.97
CA SER A 144 -5.18 13.33 14.59
C SER A 144 -6.62 13.72 14.25
N ARG A 145 -7.53 13.72 15.23
CA ARG A 145 -8.91 14.16 15.03
C ARG A 145 -8.96 15.66 14.76
N ILE A 146 -9.73 16.05 13.75
CA ILE A 146 -10.00 17.45 13.41
C ILE A 146 -11.50 17.67 13.61
N GLU A 147 -11.87 18.70 14.36
CA GLU A 147 -13.27 19.02 14.60
C GLU A 147 -13.98 19.36 13.28
N GLY A 148 -15.19 18.82 13.09
CA GLY A 148 -15.97 19.01 11.87
C GLY A 148 -15.53 18.18 10.66
N LEU A 149 -14.47 17.36 10.75
CA LEU A 149 -13.99 16.53 9.64
C LEU A 149 -13.91 15.04 10.00
N ASP A 150 -14.41 14.20 9.08
CA ASP A 150 -14.23 12.75 9.15
C ASP A 150 -12.83 12.35 8.67
N VAL A 151 -11.91 12.22 9.63
CA VAL A 151 -10.55 11.71 9.38
C VAL A 151 -10.48 10.20 9.61
N ALA A 152 -9.89 9.47 8.66
CA ALA A 152 -9.57 8.05 8.80
C ALA A 152 -8.07 7.85 8.61
N GLY A 153 -7.47 6.94 9.38
CA GLY A 153 -6.03 6.71 9.29
C GLY A 153 -5.56 5.48 10.04
N LYS A 154 -4.26 5.24 9.97
CA LYS A 154 -3.59 4.18 10.72
C LYS A 154 -2.19 4.63 11.11
N THR A 155 -1.81 4.35 12.35
CA THR A 155 -0.43 4.54 12.83
C THR A 155 0.43 3.34 12.46
N GLY A 156 1.72 3.58 12.25
CA GLY A 156 2.74 2.56 12.07
C GLY A 156 4.02 2.96 12.81
N THR A 157 4.84 1.99 13.14
CA THR A 157 6.19 2.21 13.68
C THR A 157 7.12 1.30 12.92
N ALA A 158 8.09 1.88 12.23
CA ALA A 158 9.10 1.13 11.51
C ALA A 158 10.23 0.78 12.46
N GLN A 159 10.78 -0.42 12.32
CA GLN A 159 12.09 -0.74 12.89
C GLN A 159 13.17 0.13 12.23
N VAL A 160 14.21 0.46 13.00
CA VAL A 160 15.40 1.16 12.50
C VAL A 160 16.48 0.12 12.24
N ALA A 161 17.18 0.24 11.12
CA ALA A 161 18.32 -0.61 10.76
C ALA A 161 19.60 -0.17 11.48
#